data_AF-A0A067KCK2-F1
#
_entry.id   AF-A0A067KCK2-F1
#
_cell.length_a   1.000
_cell.length_b   1.000
_cell.length_c   1.000
_cell.angle_alpha   90.00
_cell.angle_beta   90.00
_cell.angle_gamma   90.00
#
_symmetry.space_group_name_H-M   'P 1'
#
loop_
_entity.id
_entity.type
_entity.pdbx_description
1 polymer ?
#
loop_
_entity_poly.entity_id
_entity_poly.type
_entity_poly.pdbx_seq_one_letter_code
_entity_poly.pdbx_strand_id
1 'polypeptide(L)'
;MASLVSSSAAISVQHKVNRLGARPISTNSISRFYQNIVGSDRFHGLSFKTKAKLSVESNVVEKESTSVNEKIDYGVVSIHHVGVLCEKLERSLEFYQGILGLEINEARPHDKLPYRGAWLWVGSEMIHLMELPNPDPLTGRPQHGGRDRHTCIAIRDVSKLKAILDKAGVPYTLSKSGRPAIFTRDPDANALEFTQVDN
;
A
#
# COMPACT_ATOMS: atom_id res chain seq x y z
N MET A 1 55.99 32.69 0.41
CA MET A 1 54.77 33.08 -0.33
C MET A 1 53.59 32.34 0.33
N ALA A 2 53.15 32.66 1.55
CA ALA A 2 52.37 33.84 1.96
C ALA A 2 51.14 34.08 1.06
N SER A 3 49.96 33.59 1.47
CA SER A 3 48.70 34.34 1.66
C SER A 3 47.51 33.37 1.63
N LEU A 4 46.36 33.55 2.28
CA LEU A 4 45.86 34.39 3.36
C LEU A 4 44.50 33.74 3.74
N VAL A 5 44.13 33.89 5.00
CA VAL A 5 42.89 33.44 5.63
C VAL A 5 41.70 34.27 5.15
N SER A 6 40.52 33.67 5.04
CA SER A 6 39.27 34.36 5.41
C SER A 6 38.11 33.37 5.60
N SER A 7 37.73 33.18 6.87
CA SER A 7 36.38 32.78 7.27
C SER A 7 35.42 33.95 7.09
N SER A 8 34.15 33.67 6.75
CA SER A 8 33.06 34.59 7.05
C SER A 8 31.82 33.84 7.54
N ALA A 9 31.17 34.49 8.49
CA ALA A 9 30.23 33.96 9.46
C ALA A 9 28.80 33.81 8.95
N ALA A 10 28.06 33.03 9.73
CA ALA A 10 26.63 32.77 9.64
C ALA A 10 25.77 34.05 9.63
N ILE A 11 24.73 34.04 8.80
CA ILE A 11 23.58 34.94 8.92
C ILE A 11 22.38 34.07 9.28
N SER A 12 21.95 34.18 10.53
CA SER A 12 20.69 33.64 11.05
C SER A 12 19.57 34.60 10.65
N VAL A 13 18.64 34.15 9.81
CA VAL A 13 17.39 34.86 9.55
C VAL A 13 16.27 34.11 10.26
N GLN A 14 15.83 34.67 11.39
CA GLN A 14 14.64 34.26 12.10
C GLN A 14 13.40 34.66 11.29
N HIS A 15 12.72 33.71 10.67
CA HIS A 15 11.35 33.93 10.18
C HIS A 15 10.33 33.61 11.27
N LYS A 16 9.62 34.67 11.65
CA LYS A 16 8.54 34.74 12.63
C LYS A 16 7.37 33.83 12.23
N VAL A 17 7.06 32.86 13.10
CA VAL A 17 5.91 31.96 13.00
C VAL A 17 4.62 32.73 13.27
N ASN A 18 3.74 32.86 12.28
CA ASN A 18 2.35 33.28 12.50
C ASN A 18 1.49 32.03 12.76
N ARG A 19 1.05 31.88 14.02
CA ARG A 19 -0.02 30.94 14.39
C ARG A 19 -1.36 31.56 13.99
N LEU A 20 -2.07 30.93 13.06
CA LEU A 20 -3.50 31.14 12.84
C LEU A 20 -4.22 29.79 13.01
N GLY A 21 -5.29 29.84 13.80
CA GLY A 21 -5.92 28.71 14.46
C GLY A 21 -6.55 27.68 13.52
N ALA A 22 -6.38 26.42 13.91
CA ALA A 22 -7.13 25.29 13.38
C ALA A 22 -8.59 25.36 13.82
N ARG A 23 -9.52 25.17 12.89
CA ARG A 23 -10.92 24.81 13.17
C ARG A 23 -11.14 23.37 12.68
N PRO A 24 -11.75 22.49 13.48
CA PRO A 24 -12.08 21.15 13.03
C PRO A 24 -13.34 21.22 12.17
N ILE A 25 -13.27 20.71 10.94
CA ILE A 25 -14.46 20.45 10.11
C ILE A 25 -14.78 18.97 10.22
N SER A 26 -15.98 18.72 10.72
CA SER A 26 -16.61 17.41 10.92
C SER A 26 -16.74 16.64 9.61
N THR A 27 -16.31 15.39 9.63
CA THR A 27 -16.47 14.39 8.58
C THR A 27 -17.86 13.76 8.65
N ASN A 28 -18.62 13.82 7.55
CA ASN A 28 -19.74 12.90 7.33
C ASN A 28 -19.41 12.03 6.10
N SER A 29 -18.94 10.81 6.34
CA SER A 29 -18.82 9.79 5.32
C SER A 29 -20.17 9.12 5.11
N ILE A 30 -20.76 9.31 3.94
CA ILE A 30 -21.91 8.51 3.49
C ILE A 30 -21.32 7.30 2.74
N SER A 31 -21.16 6.18 3.45
CA SER A 31 -20.91 4.88 2.83
C SER A 31 -22.26 4.32 2.38
N ARG A 32 -22.47 4.22 1.06
CA ARG A 32 -23.61 3.49 0.47
C ARG A 32 -23.19 2.05 0.21
N PHE A 33 -23.80 1.17 0.99
CA PHE A 33 -24.30 -0.17 0.67
C PHE A 33 -23.93 -0.76 -0.70
N TYR A 34 -23.14 -1.83 -0.67
CA TYR A 34 -23.26 -2.94 -1.61
C TYR A 34 -23.68 -4.20 -0.82
N GLN A 35 -24.94 -4.60 -0.98
CA GLN A 35 -25.41 -5.93 -0.61
C GLN A 35 -25.22 -6.86 -1.81
N ASN A 36 -24.49 -7.96 -1.61
CA ASN A 36 -24.62 -9.13 -2.47
C ASN A 36 -25.44 -10.18 -1.72
N ILE A 37 -26.62 -10.43 -2.30
CA ILE A 37 -27.56 -11.48 -1.91
C ILE A 37 -27.14 -12.76 -2.64
N VAL A 38 -26.80 -13.82 -1.88
CA VAL A 38 -26.99 -15.20 -2.32
C VAL A 38 -27.62 -15.94 -1.15
N GLY A 39 -28.93 -16.10 -1.21
CA GLY A 39 -29.71 -16.93 -0.30
C GLY A 39 -30.21 -18.16 -1.04
N SER A 40 -29.85 -19.34 -0.54
CA SER A 40 -30.68 -20.53 -0.58
C SER A 40 -30.78 -21.02 0.84
N ASP A 41 -31.96 -20.91 1.45
CA ASP A 41 -32.64 -22.11 1.91
C ASP A 41 -34.06 -21.80 2.40
N ARG A 42 -34.95 -22.70 2.00
CA ARG A 42 -36.38 -22.73 2.27
C ARG A 42 -36.61 -23.22 3.69
N PHE A 43 -37.32 -22.46 4.51
CA PHE A 43 -38.09 -23.05 5.61
C PHE A 43 -39.47 -22.39 5.75
N HIS A 44 -40.48 -23.26 5.72
CA HIS A 44 -41.90 -22.96 5.90
C HIS A 44 -42.23 -22.70 7.37
N GLY A 45 -43.17 -21.76 7.57
CA GLY A 45 -44.29 -21.82 8.53
C GLY A 45 -43.98 -22.00 10.02
N LEU A 46 -44.42 -21.05 10.86
CA LEU A 46 -45.69 -21.14 11.59
C LEU A 46 -45.81 -19.96 12.56
N SER A 47 -46.97 -19.32 12.56
CA SER A 47 -47.36 -18.24 13.46
C SER A 47 -48.03 -18.82 14.70
N PHE A 48 -47.66 -18.39 15.92
CA PHE A 48 -48.57 -18.33 17.06
C PHE A 48 -48.27 -17.14 17.97
N LYS A 49 -49.32 -16.35 18.25
CA LYS A 49 -49.40 -15.35 19.31
C LYS A 49 -50.08 -15.97 20.53
N THR A 50 -49.53 -15.79 21.74
CA THR A 50 -50.33 -15.47 22.95
C THR A 50 -49.46 -15.00 24.12
N LYS A 51 -50.10 -14.20 24.99
CA LYS A 51 -49.60 -13.39 26.11
C LYS A 51 -49.46 -14.14 27.45
N ALA A 52 -48.67 -13.51 28.34
CA ALA A 52 -48.72 -13.51 29.82
C ALA A 52 -48.12 -14.77 30.50
N LYS A 53 -47.52 -14.73 31.69
CA LYS A 53 -47.57 -13.82 32.85
C LYS A 53 -46.30 -14.02 33.68
N LEU A 54 -45.93 -13.01 34.48
CA LEU A 54 -44.84 -12.99 35.45
C LEU A 54 -44.77 -14.24 36.35
N SER A 55 -43.55 -14.73 36.57
CA SER A 55 -43.13 -15.33 37.85
C SER A 55 -41.65 -15.00 38.12
N VAL A 56 -41.42 -14.58 39.35
CA VAL A 56 -40.13 -14.22 39.95
C VAL A 56 -39.21 -15.44 39.99
N GLU A 57 -37.99 -15.31 39.48
CA GLU A 57 -36.88 -16.19 39.83
C GLU A 57 -35.70 -15.36 40.32
N SER A 58 -35.28 -15.68 41.53
CA SER A 58 -34.10 -15.18 42.20
C SER A 58 -32.87 -16.00 41.82
N ASN A 59 -31.78 -15.29 41.56
CA ASN A 59 -30.38 -15.70 41.73
C ASN A 59 -29.89 -16.93 40.96
N VAL A 60 -29.25 -16.70 39.81
CA VAL A 60 -27.82 -17.01 39.64
C VAL A 60 -27.24 -15.91 38.76
N VAL A 61 -26.38 -15.05 39.32
CA VAL A 61 -25.46 -14.26 38.50
C VAL A 61 -24.44 -15.25 37.98
N GLU A 62 -24.75 -15.86 36.84
CA GLU A 62 -23.71 -16.47 36.03
C GLU A 62 -22.81 -15.33 35.60
N LYS A 63 -21.66 -15.25 36.28
CA LYS A 63 -20.53 -14.46 35.82
C LYS A 63 -20.03 -15.18 34.57
N GLU A 64 -20.74 -14.99 33.47
CA GLU A 64 -20.22 -15.18 32.14
C GLU A 64 -19.06 -14.20 32.03
N SER A 65 -17.87 -14.70 32.38
CA SER A 65 -16.63 -14.12 31.91
C SER A 65 -16.60 -14.40 30.41
N THR A 66 -17.41 -13.64 29.68
CA THR A 66 -17.19 -13.41 28.27
C THR A 66 -15.81 -12.78 28.22
N SER A 67 -14.82 -13.60 27.93
CA SER A 67 -13.53 -13.13 27.49
C SER A 67 -13.83 -12.35 26.22
N VAL A 68 -14.04 -11.04 26.37
CA VAL A 68 -14.15 -10.13 25.24
C VAL A 68 -12.77 -10.19 24.61
N ASN A 69 -12.63 -11.05 23.62
CA ASN A 69 -11.52 -10.96 22.70
C ASN A 69 -11.85 -9.71 21.88
N GLU A 70 -11.55 -8.53 22.46
CA GLU A 70 -11.65 -7.23 21.81
C GLU A 70 -10.62 -7.25 20.68
N LYS A 71 -11.02 -7.90 19.59
CA LYS A 71 -10.33 -7.87 18.32
C LYS A 71 -10.18 -6.39 17.98
N ILE A 72 -8.96 -5.94 17.73
CA ILE A 72 -8.67 -4.51 17.53
C ILE A 72 -9.59 -3.97 16.43
N ASP A 73 -10.58 -3.17 16.82
CA ASP A 73 -11.72 -2.77 15.98
C ASP A 73 -11.44 -1.46 15.26
N TYR A 74 -10.43 -1.48 14.40
CA TYR A 74 -10.17 -0.42 13.43
C TYR A 74 -10.38 -0.88 11.99
N GLY A 75 -10.79 -2.14 11.78
CA GLY A 75 -11.26 -2.64 10.49
C GLY A 75 -10.21 -2.71 9.38
N VAL A 76 -9.10 -3.44 9.59
CA VAL A 76 -8.15 -3.74 8.49
C VAL A 76 -8.85 -4.52 7.38
N VAL A 77 -8.74 -4.05 6.13
CA VAL A 77 -9.33 -4.70 4.94
C VAL A 77 -8.25 -5.35 4.09
N SER A 78 -7.33 -4.55 3.54
CA SER A 78 -6.22 -4.99 2.69
C SER A 78 -5.10 -3.94 2.67
N ILE A 79 -3.98 -4.28 2.04
CA ILE A 79 -3.00 -3.27 1.62
C ILE A 79 -3.62 -2.48 0.48
N HIS A 80 -3.78 -1.17 0.63
CA HIS A 80 -4.38 -0.31 -0.40
C HIS A 80 -3.39 0.12 -1.50
N HIS A 81 -2.13 0.37 -1.13
CA HIS A 81 -1.08 0.76 -2.06
C HIS A 81 0.30 0.61 -1.43
N VAL A 82 1.33 0.64 -2.27
CA VAL A 82 2.73 0.77 -1.84
C VAL A 82 3.33 2.04 -2.43
N GLY A 83 3.98 2.84 -1.59
CA GLY A 83 4.71 4.03 -2.00
C GLY A 83 6.11 3.68 -2.50
N VAL A 84 6.49 4.22 -3.66
CA VAL A 84 7.80 4.04 -4.28
C VAL A 84 8.36 5.41 -4.64
N LEU A 85 9.56 5.71 -4.14
CA LEU A 85 10.27 6.94 -4.47
C LEU A 85 11.06 6.75 -5.76
N CYS A 86 11.07 7.79 -6.58
CA CYS A 86 11.84 7.85 -7.81
C CYS A 86 12.56 9.18 -7.94
N GLU A 87 13.73 9.18 -8.56
CA GLU A 87 14.49 10.40 -8.88
C GLU A 87 13.84 11.17 -10.03
N LYS A 88 13.29 10.46 -11.03
CA LYS A 88 12.71 11.05 -12.23
C LYS A 88 11.51 10.24 -12.73
N LEU A 89 10.33 10.86 -12.73
CA LEU A 89 9.07 10.18 -13.06
C LEU A 89 9.07 9.54 -14.46
N GLU A 90 9.62 10.20 -15.48
CA GLU A 90 9.63 9.66 -16.85
C GLU A 90 10.39 8.34 -16.92
N ARG A 91 11.56 8.27 -16.26
CA ARG A 91 12.39 7.05 -16.24
C ARG A 91 11.68 5.92 -15.52
N SER A 92 10.95 6.23 -14.44
CA SER A 92 10.11 5.24 -13.76
C SER A 92 8.92 4.80 -14.61
N LEU A 93 8.26 5.71 -15.33
CA LEU A 93 7.15 5.36 -16.23
C LEU A 93 7.60 4.49 -17.40
N GLU A 94 8.78 4.76 -17.98
CA GLU A 94 9.39 3.87 -18.99
C GLU A 94 9.54 2.43 -18.46
N PHE A 95 9.93 2.28 -17.19
CA PHE A 95 10.03 0.97 -16.57
C PHE A 95 8.66 0.36 -16.22
N TYR A 96 7.84 1.05 -15.41
CA TYR A 96 6.62 0.48 -14.87
C TYR A 96 5.49 0.38 -15.91
N GLN A 97 5.31 1.38 -16.78
CA GLN A 97 4.32 1.32 -17.85
C GLN A 97 4.92 0.66 -19.10
N GLY A 98 6.12 1.08 -19.51
CA GLY A 98 6.71 0.62 -20.78
C GLY A 98 7.19 -0.83 -20.75
N ILE A 99 7.90 -1.24 -19.69
CA ILE A 99 8.45 -2.61 -19.57
C ILE A 99 7.45 -3.54 -18.86
N LEU A 100 6.94 -3.13 -17.70
CA LEU A 100 6.04 -3.99 -16.90
C LEU A 100 4.58 -3.94 -17.36
N GLY A 101 4.20 -2.97 -18.19
CA GLY A 101 2.84 -2.89 -18.75
C GLY A 101 1.78 -2.44 -17.74
N LEU A 102 2.16 -1.81 -16.63
CA LEU A 102 1.19 -1.30 -15.65
C LEU A 102 0.42 -0.10 -16.20
N GLU A 103 -0.87 -0.06 -15.92
CA GLU A 103 -1.75 1.01 -16.37
C GLU A 103 -1.75 2.19 -15.38
N ILE A 104 -1.86 3.41 -15.90
CA ILE A 104 -1.99 4.61 -15.07
C ILE A 104 -3.40 4.67 -14.48
N ASN A 105 -3.46 4.96 -13.19
CA ASN A 105 -4.67 5.37 -12.52
C ASN A 105 -4.82 6.90 -12.56
N GLU A 106 -5.71 7.38 -13.42
CA GLU A 106 -6.01 8.80 -13.61
C GLU A 106 -6.70 9.46 -12.39
N ALA A 107 -7.11 8.68 -11.38
CA ALA A 107 -7.74 9.20 -10.17
C ALA A 107 -6.76 9.93 -9.23
N ARG A 108 -5.44 9.92 -9.53
CA ARG A 108 -4.45 10.65 -8.72
C ARG A 108 -4.80 12.14 -8.71
N PRO A 109 -4.99 12.77 -7.54
CA PRO A 109 -5.34 14.19 -7.47
C PRO A 109 -4.08 15.07 -7.64
N HIS A 110 -3.67 15.28 -8.89
CA HIS A 110 -2.45 16.01 -9.25
C HIS A 110 -2.32 17.37 -8.56
N ASP A 111 -3.39 18.18 -8.56
CA ASP A 111 -3.37 19.55 -8.00
C ASP A 111 -3.32 19.60 -6.46
N LYS A 112 -3.53 18.47 -5.78
CA LYS A 112 -3.55 18.41 -4.31
C LYS A 112 -2.25 17.87 -3.71
N LEU A 113 -1.39 17.27 -4.52
CA LEU A 113 -0.13 16.67 -4.06
C LEU A 113 1.03 17.61 -4.40
N PRO A 114 1.89 17.96 -3.43
CA PRO A 114 2.96 18.94 -3.65
C PRO A 114 4.18 18.35 -4.38
N TYR A 115 3.99 17.36 -5.24
CA TYR A 115 5.05 16.66 -5.98
C TYR A 115 4.52 15.96 -7.23
N ARG A 116 5.42 15.74 -8.20
CA ARG A 116 5.15 14.95 -9.40
C ARG A 116 5.09 13.46 -9.05
N GLY A 117 4.25 12.71 -9.75
CA GLY A 117 4.08 11.30 -9.46
C GLY A 117 2.97 10.68 -10.29
N ALA A 118 2.79 9.37 -10.13
CA ALA A 118 1.74 8.60 -10.78
C ALA A 118 1.17 7.56 -9.81
N TRP A 119 -0.11 7.22 -10.00
CA TRP A 119 -0.68 5.99 -9.45
C TRP A 119 -0.73 4.97 -10.58
N LEU A 120 -0.29 3.75 -10.31
CA LEU A 120 -0.28 2.66 -11.27
C LEU A 120 -1.09 1.50 -10.70
N TRP A 121 -1.98 0.94 -11.51
CA TRP A 121 -2.81 -0.18 -11.11
C TRP A 121 -2.01 -1.48 -11.01
N VAL A 122 -2.27 -2.23 -9.95
CA VAL A 122 -1.81 -3.61 -9.72
C VAL A 122 -3.00 -4.41 -9.18
N GLY A 123 -3.84 -4.92 -10.09
CA GLY A 123 -5.12 -5.50 -9.71
C GLY A 123 -6.05 -4.44 -9.13
N SER A 124 -6.57 -4.67 -7.91
CA SER A 124 -7.35 -3.67 -7.16
C SER A 124 -6.49 -2.66 -6.40
N GLU A 125 -5.19 -2.95 -6.24
CA GLU A 125 -4.26 -2.14 -5.46
C GLU A 125 -3.39 -1.26 -6.38
N MET A 126 -2.49 -0.48 -5.77
CA MET A 126 -1.69 0.48 -6.53
C MET A 126 -0.23 0.56 -6.12
N ILE A 127 0.62 0.93 -7.08
CA ILE A 127 1.93 1.52 -6.83
C ILE A 127 1.77 3.04 -6.93
N HIS A 128 2.20 3.76 -5.88
CA HIS A 128 2.26 5.21 -5.87
C HIS A 128 3.69 5.67 -6.11
N LEU A 129 4.00 6.05 -7.34
CA LEU A 129 5.27 6.68 -7.70
C LEU A 129 5.28 8.13 -7.24
N MET A 130 6.33 8.51 -6.52
CA MET A 130 6.52 9.87 -6.00
C MET A 130 7.91 10.35 -6.42
N GLU A 131 7.98 11.43 -7.20
CA GLU A 131 9.23 12.10 -7.56
C GLU A 131 9.67 12.98 -6.40
N LEU A 132 10.43 12.39 -5.49
CA LEU A 132 10.85 12.96 -4.21
C LEU A 132 12.25 12.44 -3.85
N PRO A 133 13.01 13.16 -3.01
CA PRO A 133 14.33 12.70 -2.56
C PRO A 133 14.25 11.32 -1.92
N ASN A 134 15.02 10.37 -2.44
CA ASN A 134 15.11 9.02 -1.89
C ASN A 134 16.17 8.96 -0.77
N PRO A 135 15.79 8.65 0.49
CA PRO A 135 16.76 8.51 1.57
C PRO A 135 17.52 7.17 1.52
N ASP A 136 17.06 6.20 0.74
CA ASP A 136 17.68 4.88 0.64
C ASP A 136 18.90 4.89 -0.31
N PRO A 137 19.97 4.16 0.02
CA PRO A 137 21.14 4.08 -0.84
C PRO A 137 20.86 3.26 -2.10
N LEU A 138 21.29 3.75 -3.26
CA LEU A 138 21.20 3.04 -4.54
C LEU A 138 22.20 1.88 -4.65
N THR A 139 23.33 1.97 -3.93
CA THR A 139 24.42 0.99 -3.94
C THR A 139 24.55 0.26 -2.60
N GLY A 140 25.19 -0.91 -2.59
CA GLY A 140 25.38 -1.70 -1.36
C GLY A 140 24.13 -2.45 -0.90
N ARG A 141 23.06 -2.45 -1.70
CA ARG A 141 21.88 -3.29 -1.51
C ARG A 141 22.23 -4.76 -1.82
N PRO A 142 21.59 -5.75 -1.16
CA PRO A 142 21.80 -7.15 -1.50
C PRO A 142 21.54 -7.43 -2.97
N GLN A 143 22.39 -8.25 -3.61
CA GLN A 143 22.23 -8.60 -5.02
C GLN A 143 20.87 -9.28 -5.29
N HIS A 144 20.43 -10.15 -4.39
CA HIS A 144 19.13 -10.83 -4.48
C HIS A 144 18.06 -10.00 -3.78
N GLY A 145 17.04 -9.54 -4.52
CA GLY A 145 15.97 -8.68 -4.01
C GLY A 145 15.18 -9.28 -2.84
N GLY A 146 15.05 -10.61 -2.76
CA GLY A 146 14.39 -11.29 -1.64
C GLY A 146 15.10 -11.17 -0.29
N ARG A 147 16.33 -10.63 -0.24
CA ARG A 147 17.05 -10.27 1.00
C ARG A 147 16.97 -8.78 1.32
N ASP A 148 16.21 -8.03 0.54
CA ASP A 148 16.02 -6.60 0.65
C ASP A 148 14.55 -6.29 0.96
N ARG A 149 14.24 -5.05 1.34
CA ARG A 149 12.86 -4.54 1.34
C ARG A 149 12.33 -4.56 -0.09
N HIS A 150 11.18 -5.18 -0.32
CA HIS A 150 10.61 -5.32 -1.65
C HIS A 150 9.08 -5.27 -1.63
N THR A 151 8.52 -4.94 -2.79
CA THR A 151 7.08 -5.09 -3.07
C THR A 151 6.88 -6.37 -3.85
N CYS A 152 6.00 -7.26 -3.37
CA CYS A 152 5.69 -8.52 -4.03
C CYS A 152 4.38 -8.41 -4.82
N ILE A 153 4.45 -8.73 -6.11
CA ILE A 153 3.34 -8.63 -7.07
C ILE A 153 3.00 -10.04 -7.55
N ALA A 154 1.72 -10.40 -7.44
CA ALA A 154 1.23 -11.66 -7.98
C ALA A 154 1.09 -11.57 -9.51
N ILE A 155 1.64 -12.55 -10.23
CA ILE A 155 1.56 -12.64 -11.69
C ILE A 155 1.13 -14.05 -12.13
N ARG A 156 0.73 -14.17 -13.40
CA ARG A 156 0.27 -15.45 -13.97
C ARG A 156 1.38 -16.31 -14.56
N ASP A 157 2.48 -15.71 -14.97
CA ASP A 157 3.56 -16.42 -15.67
C ASP A 157 4.92 -15.74 -15.51
N VAL A 158 5.78 -16.33 -14.67
CA VAL A 158 7.14 -15.83 -14.44
C VAL A 158 8.03 -15.97 -15.67
N SER A 159 7.80 -16.97 -16.52
CA SER A 159 8.61 -17.19 -17.73
C SER A 159 8.38 -16.08 -18.75
N LYS A 160 7.15 -15.59 -18.89
CA LYS A 160 6.84 -14.42 -19.74
C LYS A 160 7.49 -13.15 -19.22
N LEU A 161 7.41 -12.89 -17.92
CA LEU A 161 8.07 -11.71 -17.34
C LEU A 161 9.59 -11.80 -17.51
N LYS A 162 10.19 -12.97 -17.30
CA LYS A 162 11.61 -13.21 -17.56
C LYS A 162 12.00 -12.81 -18.99
N ALA A 163 11.23 -13.25 -19.99
CA ALA A 163 11.50 -12.92 -21.40
C ALA A 163 11.37 -11.41 -21.69
N ILE A 164 10.43 -10.72 -21.05
CA ILE A 164 10.27 -9.26 -21.14
C ILE A 164 11.51 -8.55 -20.56
N LEU A 165 11.95 -8.96 -19.37
CA LEU A 165 13.14 -8.39 -18.72
C LEU A 165 14.42 -8.66 -19.51
N ASP A 166 14.58 -9.89 -20.04
CA ASP A 166 15.70 -10.26 -20.92
C ASP A 166 15.74 -9.33 -22.15
N LYS A 167 14.61 -9.11 -22.83
CA LYS A 167 14.51 -8.23 -24.00
C LYS A 167 14.83 -6.77 -23.67
N ALA A 168 14.43 -6.30 -22.49
CA ALA A 168 14.68 -4.94 -22.02
C ALA A 168 16.11 -4.75 -21.45
N GLY A 169 16.90 -5.82 -21.32
CA GLY A 169 18.22 -5.75 -20.70
C GLY A 169 18.18 -5.46 -19.20
N VAL A 170 17.05 -5.75 -18.53
CA VAL A 170 16.87 -5.49 -17.10
C VAL A 170 17.39 -6.70 -16.29
N PRO A 171 18.34 -6.50 -15.37
CA PRO A 171 18.89 -7.59 -14.57
C PRO A 171 17.89 -8.07 -13.52
N TYR A 172 17.81 -9.38 -13.34
CA TYR A 172 16.98 -10.01 -12.33
C TYR A 172 17.70 -11.20 -11.67
N THR A 173 17.10 -11.70 -10.59
CA THR A 173 17.47 -12.97 -9.97
C THR A 173 16.22 -13.83 -9.83
N LEU A 174 16.37 -15.14 -9.97
CA LEU A 174 15.29 -16.09 -9.71
C LEU A 174 15.24 -16.45 -8.22
N SER A 175 14.07 -16.86 -7.75
CA SER A 175 13.90 -17.37 -6.40
C SER A 175 14.82 -18.55 -6.12
N LYS A 176 15.40 -18.57 -4.90
CA LYS A 176 16.23 -19.68 -4.40
C LYS A 176 15.42 -20.73 -3.64
N SER A 177 14.11 -20.51 -3.45
CA SER A 177 13.25 -21.44 -2.70
C SER A 177 12.60 -22.51 -3.57
N GLY A 178 12.83 -22.49 -4.89
CA GLY A 178 12.15 -23.36 -5.86
C GLY A 178 10.74 -22.88 -6.25
N ARG A 179 10.21 -21.83 -5.62
CA ARG A 179 8.94 -21.22 -6.07
C ARG A 179 9.15 -20.49 -7.41
N PRO A 180 8.16 -20.48 -8.30
CA PRO A 180 8.16 -19.63 -9.48
C PRO A 180 8.05 -18.16 -9.04
N ALA A 181 9.19 -17.52 -8.79
CA ALA A 181 9.28 -16.10 -8.50
C ALA A 181 10.58 -15.50 -9.07
N ILE A 182 10.50 -14.24 -9.47
CA ILE A 182 11.58 -13.46 -10.07
C ILE A 182 11.69 -12.12 -9.36
N PHE A 183 12.92 -11.65 -9.15
CA PHE A 183 13.23 -10.41 -8.46
C PHE A 183 14.01 -9.50 -9.39
N THR A 184 13.53 -8.29 -9.59
CA THR A 184 14.23 -7.24 -10.35
C THR A 184 14.27 -5.96 -9.54
N ARG A 185 15.06 -4.99 -9.98
CA ARG A 185 15.04 -3.63 -9.44
C ARG A 185 14.50 -2.66 -10.48
N ASP A 186 13.80 -1.65 -10.00
CA ASP A 186 13.43 -0.50 -10.81
C ASP A 186 14.67 0.41 -11.05
N PRO A 187 14.52 1.51 -11.80
CA PRO A 187 15.63 2.41 -12.10
C PRO A 187 16.28 3.08 -10.88
N ASP A 188 15.57 3.13 -9.75
CA ASP A 188 15.95 3.76 -8.48
C ASP A 188 16.32 2.71 -7.41
N ALA A 189 16.64 1.49 -7.86
CA ALA A 189 17.05 0.35 -7.05
C ALA A 189 15.99 -0.18 -6.07
N ASN A 190 14.72 0.20 -6.18
CA ASN A 190 13.63 -0.41 -5.43
C ASN A 190 13.46 -1.87 -5.86
N ALA A 191 13.50 -2.81 -4.90
CA ALA A 191 13.34 -4.22 -5.21
C ALA A 191 11.86 -4.58 -5.44
N LEU A 192 11.60 -5.31 -6.52
CA LEU A 192 10.30 -5.87 -6.87
C LEU A 192 10.40 -7.39 -6.92
N GLU A 193 9.54 -8.08 -6.20
CA GLU A 193 9.31 -9.52 -6.33
C GLU A 193 8.06 -9.73 -7.20
N PHE A 194 8.12 -10.70 -8.11
CA PHE A 194 6.97 -11.17 -8.83
C PHE A 194 6.81 -12.65 -8.58
N THR A 195 5.73 -13.05 -7.92
CA THR A 195 5.43 -14.45 -7.60
C THR A 195 4.32 -14.95 -8.50
N GLN A 196 4.52 -16.12 -9.10
CA GLN A 196 3.44 -16.77 -9.84
C GLN A 196 2.39 -17.28 -8.86
N VAL A 197 1.12 -17.04 -9.17
CA VAL A 197 -0.02 -17.59 -8.45
C VAL A 197 -0.93 -18.34 -9.41
N ASP A 198 -1.46 -19.47 -8.94
CA ASP A 198 -2.43 -20.24 -9.71
C ASP A 198 -3.75 -19.46 -9.85
N ASN A 199 -4.51 -19.79 -10.89
CA ASN A 199 -5.84 -19.21 -11.12
C ASN A 199 -6.86 -19.76 -10.13
#